data_AF-A0ABD0Q845-F1
#
_entry.id   AF-A0ABD0Q845-F1
#
_cell.length_a   1.000
_cell.length_b   1.000
_cell.length_c   1.000
_cell.angle_alpha   90.00
_cell.angle_beta   90.00
_cell.angle_gamma   90.00
#
_symmetry.space_group_name_H-M   'P 1'
#
loop_
_entity.id
_entity.type
_entity.pdbx_description
1 polymer ?
#
loop_
_entity_poly.entity_id
_entity_poly.type
_entity_poly.pdbx_seq_one_letter_code
_entity_poly.pdbx_strand_id
1 'polypeptide(L)' 'MSSEQNNYQAQAAVPLDLETHGGEDVAIFSKGPMAHLLHGVQEQHYIPHVMAYAACIGLNKDHCRT' A
#
# COMPACT_ATOMS: atom_id res chain seq x y z
N MET A 1 13.36 -37.99 2.49
CA MET A 1 12.00 -37.40 2.47
C MET A 1 12.10 -36.14 1.65
N SER A 2 11.71 -36.18 0.37
CA SER A 2 11.88 -35.06 -0.56
C SER A 2 10.76 -34.04 -0.41
N SER A 3 11.07 -32.80 -0.77
CA SER A 3 10.29 -31.57 -0.64
C SER A 3 9.04 -31.47 -1.55
N GLU A 4 8.26 -32.54 -1.66
CA GLU A 4 7.10 -32.65 -2.56
C GLU A 4 5.77 -32.17 -1.92
N GLN A 5 5.79 -31.62 -0.70
CA GLN A 5 4.56 -31.37 0.08
C GLN A 5 4.04 -29.92 0.06
N ASN A 6 4.68 -29.00 -0.67
CA ASN A 6 4.33 -27.57 -0.68
C ASN A 6 3.81 -27.05 -2.04
N ASN A 7 3.37 -27.92 -2.95
CA ASN A 7 2.84 -27.52 -4.27
C ASN A 7 1.31 -27.61 -4.37
N TYR A 8 0.61 -27.46 -3.24
CA TYR A 8 -0.84 -27.36 -3.25
C TYR A 8 -1.25 -26.00 -3.83
N GLN A 9 -2.16 -26.03 -4.80
CA GLN A 9 -2.81 -24.84 -5.34
C GLN A 9 -4.25 -24.81 -4.85
N ALA A 10 -4.64 -23.72 -4.20
CA ALA A 10 -6.01 -23.53 -3.75
C ALA A 10 -6.97 -23.49 -4.95
N GLN A 11 -8.20 -23.95 -4.76
CA GLN A 11 -9.20 -23.95 -5.82
C GLN A 11 -9.57 -22.51 -6.22
N ALA A 12 -9.69 -22.27 -7.52
CA ALA A 12 -10.18 -21.01 -8.07
C ALA A 12 -11.59 -21.18 -8.65
N ALA A 13 -12.37 -20.09 -8.66
CA ALA A 13 -13.70 -20.08 -9.29
C ALA A 13 -13.63 -20.13 -10.82
N VAL A 14 -12.54 -19.62 -11.42
CA VAL A 14 -12.28 -19.61 -12.86
C VAL A 14 -10.88 -20.17 -13.11
N PRO A 15 -10.70 -21.17 -13.98
CA PRO A 15 -9.40 -21.75 -14.28
C PRO A 15 -8.59 -20.81 -15.18
N LEU A 16 -7.44 -20.36 -14.70
CA LEU A 16 -6.45 -19.58 -15.44
C LEU A 16 -5.06 -20.17 -15.20
N ASP A 17 -4.15 -20.00 -16.15
CA ASP A 17 -2.74 -20.40 -16.00
C ASP A 17 -2.03 -19.59 -14.90
N LEU A 18 -2.49 -18.36 -14.67
CA LEU A 18 -2.02 -17.42 -13.65
C LEU A 18 -3.21 -16.75 -12.98
N GLU A 19 -3.12 -16.55 -11.66
CA GLU A 19 -4.10 -15.78 -10.90
C GLU A 19 -4.08 -14.30 -11.31
N THR A 20 -5.22 -13.63 -11.17
CA THR A 20 -5.37 -12.20 -11.43
C THR A 20 -5.38 -11.42 -10.13
N HIS A 21 -4.70 -10.29 -10.08
CA HIS A 21 -4.71 -9.42 -8.90
C HIS A 21 -6.12 -9.06 -8.41
N GLY A 22 -6.26 -9.04 -7.08
CA GLY A 22 -7.37 -8.40 -6.38
C GLY A 22 -7.39 -6.89 -6.59
N GLY A 23 -8.60 -6.33 -6.68
CA GLY A 23 -8.86 -4.90 -6.84
C GLY A 23 -9.43 -4.24 -5.59
N GLU A 24 -9.39 -4.94 -4.45
CA GLU A 24 -9.86 -4.44 -3.16
C GLU A 24 -8.95 -3.35 -2.57
N ASP A 25 -9.52 -2.56 -1.66
CA ASP A 25 -8.76 -1.60 -0.87
C ASP A 25 -7.67 -2.31 -0.05
N VAL A 26 -6.47 -1.72 -0.04
CA VAL A 26 -5.32 -2.24 0.73
C VAL A 26 -4.99 -1.34 1.93
N ALA A 27 -4.52 -1.96 3.01
CA ALA A 27 -4.16 -1.24 4.22
C ALA A 27 -2.88 -0.40 4.04
N ILE A 28 -2.87 0.79 4.64
CA ILE A 28 -1.68 1.65 4.78
C ILE A 28 -1.30 1.71 6.26
N PHE A 29 -0.03 1.42 6.57
CA PHE A 29 0.52 1.53 7.92
C PHE A 29 1.56 2.66 7.98
N SER A 30 1.48 3.52 8.99
CA SER A 30 2.33 4.70 9.10
C SER A 30 2.82 4.97 10.52
N LYS A 31 4.09 5.40 10.63
CA LYS A 31 4.73 5.84 11.87
C LYS A 31 5.76 6.92 11.54
N GLY A 32 5.89 7.93 12.42
CA GLY A 32 6.86 9.02 12.27
C GLY A 32 6.21 10.40 12.08
N PRO A 33 6.99 11.41 11.63
CA PRO A 33 6.48 12.75 11.37
C PRO A 33 5.26 12.72 10.45
N MET A 34 4.21 13.43 10.85
CA MET A 34 2.96 13.54 10.09
C MET A 34 2.23 12.22 9.81
N ALA A 35 2.54 11.12 10.51
CA ALA A 35 1.88 9.82 10.31
C ALA A 35 0.35 9.87 10.51
N HIS A 36 -0.14 10.80 11.31
CA HIS A 36 -1.58 11.01 11.53
C HIS A 36 -2.34 11.49 10.28
N LEU A 37 -1.64 11.92 9.22
CA LEU A 37 -2.27 12.28 7.94
C LEU A 37 -2.76 11.04 7.15
N LEU A 38 -2.20 9.86 7.40
CA LEU A 38 -2.69 8.61 6.81
C LEU A 38 -3.80 8.06 7.71
N HIS A 39 -5.04 8.44 7.41
CA HIS A 39 -6.24 8.02 8.13
C HIS A 39 -7.43 7.82 7.18
N GLY A 40 -8.41 7.01 7.62
CA GLY A 40 -9.63 6.75 6.85
C GLY A 40 -9.38 5.98 5.55
N VAL A 41 -10.27 6.16 4.57
CA VAL A 41 -10.15 5.64 3.21
C VAL A 41 -9.61 6.75 2.32
N GLN A 42 -8.59 6.44 1.53
CA GLN A 42 -7.88 7.40 0.67
C GLN A 42 -7.57 6.78 -0.68
N GLU A 43 -7.49 7.62 -1.70
CA GLU A 43 -6.99 7.22 -3.01
C GLU A 43 -5.50 6.87 -2.96
N GLN A 44 -5.04 5.87 -3.73
CA GLN A 44 -3.61 5.44 -3.69
C GLN A 44 -2.64 6.59 -4.01
N HIS A 45 -3.02 7.52 -4.89
CA HIS A 45 -2.18 8.67 -5.24
C HIS A 45 -2.05 9.70 -4.09
N TYR A 46 -2.81 9.57 -3.02
CA TYR A 46 -2.65 10.37 -1.80
C TYR A 46 -1.34 10.09 -1.07
N ILE A 47 -0.84 8.85 -1.13
CA ILE A 47 0.38 8.39 -0.44
C ILE A 47 1.58 9.30 -0.76
N PRO A 48 1.98 9.51 -2.03
CA PRO A 48 3.12 10.38 -2.34
C PRO A 48 2.89 11.84 -1.93
N HIS A 49 1.66 12.34 -1.91
CA HIS A 49 1.38 13.70 -1.42
C HIS A 49 1.67 13.83 0.07
N VAL A 50 1.24 12.87 0.88
CA VAL A 50 1.54 12.86 2.32
C VAL A 50 3.03 12.70 2.58
N MET A 51 3.71 11.81 1.85
CA MET A 51 5.16 11.64 1.97
C MET A 51 5.91 12.93 1.62
N ALA A 52 5.52 13.61 0.55
CA ALA A 52 6.13 14.88 0.14
C ALA A 52 5.92 15.99 1.17
N TYR A 53 4.70 16.11 1.69
CA TYR A 53 4.35 17.03 2.78
C TYR A 53 5.24 16.73 4.00
N ALA A 54 5.23 15.51 4.51
CA ALA A 54 6.01 15.13 5.70
C ALA A 54 7.52 15.38 5.55
N ALA A 55 8.08 15.24 4.34
CA ALA A 55 9.49 15.42 4.04
C ALA A 55 9.88 16.84 3.60
N CYS A 56 8.94 17.79 3.54
CA CYS A 56 9.19 19.17 3.08
C CYS A 56 9.75 19.24 1.64
N ILE A 57 9.32 18.34 0.77
CA ILE A 57 9.71 18.31 -0.65
C ILE A 57 8.51 18.61 -1.56
N GLY A 58 8.76 19.09 -2.77
CA GLY A 58 7.69 19.40 -3.71
C GLY A 58 6.85 20.62 -3.33
N LEU A 59 5.53 20.53 -3.49
CA LEU A 59 4.57 21.57 -3.15
C LEU A 59 4.33 21.65 -1.63
N ASN A 60 3.68 22.72 -1.16
CA ASN A 60 3.27 22.92 0.24
C ASN A 60 4.40 23.10 1.29
N LYS A 61 5.64 23.42 0.90
CA LYS A 61 6.78 23.59 1.84
C LYS A 61 6.59 24.64 2.94
N ASP A 62 5.59 25.52 2.81
CA ASP A 62 5.36 26.58 3.79
C ASP A 62 5.01 26.05 5.19
N HIS A 63 4.44 24.84 5.30
CA HIS A 63 4.16 24.22 6.61
C HIS A 63 5.42 23.79 7.39
N CYS A 64 6.60 23.84 6.76
CA CYS A 64 7.87 23.44 7.36
C CYS A 64 8.68 24.59 7.96
N ARG A 65 8.18 25.83 7.86
CA ARG A 65 8.93 27.04 8.23
C ARG A 65 8.77 27.47 9.69
N THR A 66 8.07 26.69 10.50
CA THR A 66 7.87 26.91 11.93
C THR A 66 8.81 26.08 12.78
#